data_AF-A0A937QC17-F1
#
_entry.id   AF-A0A937QC17-F1
#
_cell.length_a   1.000
_cell.length_b   1.000
_cell.length_c   1.000
_cell.angle_alpha   90.00
_cell.angle_beta   90.00
_cell.angle_gamma   90.00
#
_symmetry.space_group_name_H-M   'P 1'
#
loop_
_entity.id
_entity.type
_entity.pdbx_description
1 polymer ?
#
loop_
_entity_poly.entity_id
_entity_poly.type
_entity_poly.pdbx_seq_one_letter_code
_entity_poly.pdbx_strand_id
1 'polypeptide(L)'
;MAELLQTTMLTFCRNKLVSIFRKDAHILQARGILEDDIYGMELDVAITLPDLEIVSIQGKWTRMENSECPRAVPFLQEALGFRLTDQGFTQKVQKTVGRKSCRHFANILLECCDAAVDAASVIRGEAEKGGKNNLPLKDSLGEENETAMAPGPARDDLDRGMAKPVEAGSAEGLAIDLHVHTSEASPCSSAPLGDLVTEAKRIGLDGICLTDHNHVWDPKTLAELRQRHDFLILRGNEIATDQGDMLVFGFDEDIQGVIRLDELRRKVLKTGGFIIAAHPFRGFLTFGIGQLGLTPEKAMERPLFQHVDAVEVLNSKVSDKENRFSSQVAAGLGLPGTGGSDAHEVEEVGVYATRFSDTITNEEELVGALKGGSYSPITFRKGRSEKE
;
A
#
# COMPACT_ATOMS: atom_id res chain seq x y z
N MET A 1 33.37 32.96 -17.82
CA MET A 1 31.96 33.20 -17.50
C MET A 1 31.27 31.85 -17.54
N ALA A 2 30.87 31.32 -16.38
CA ALA A 2 30.24 30.02 -16.27
C ALA A 2 28.76 30.16 -16.63
N GLU A 3 28.32 29.44 -17.65
CA GLU A 3 26.90 29.23 -17.94
C GLU A 3 26.35 28.26 -16.89
N LEU A 4 25.51 28.78 -16.00
CA LEU A 4 24.64 27.95 -15.17
C LEU A 4 23.66 27.23 -16.11
N LEU A 5 23.82 25.92 -16.26
CA LEU A 5 22.72 25.05 -16.67
C LEU A 5 21.66 25.12 -15.56
N GLN A 6 20.60 25.90 -15.78
CA GLN A 6 19.38 25.79 -14.99
C GLN A 6 18.84 24.37 -15.22
N THR A 7 19.01 23.50 -14.23
CA THR A 7 18.36 22.20 -14.20
C THR A 7 16.85 22.45 -14.17
N THR A 8 16.18 22.25 -15.29
CA THR A 8 14.71 22.34 -15.37
C THR A 8 14.13 21.18 -14.55
N MET A 9 13.68 21.45 -13.34
CA MET A 9 12.95 20.48 -12.53
C MET A 9 11.59 20.24 -13.19
N LEU A 10 11.37 19.03 -13.70
CA LEU A 10 10.07 18.60 -14.21
C LEU A 10 9.32 17.94 -13.05
N THR A 11 8.26 18.59 -12.56
CA THR A 11 7.39 18.06 -11.51
C THR A 11 6.20 17.35 -12.16
N PHE A 12 5.88 16.15 -11.66
CA PHE A 12 4.68 15.39 -12.02
C PHE A 12 3.91 15.03 -10.75
N CYS A 13 2.63 15.36 -10.70
CA CYS A 13 1.70 15.12 -9.61
C CYS A 13 0.46 14.44 -10.17
N ARG A 14 -0.11 13.49 -9.43
CA ARG A 14 -1.40 12.88 -9.73
C ARG A 14 -2.27 12.87 -8.48
N ASN A 15 -3.36 13.63 -8.51
CA ASN A 15 -4.39 13.66 -7.49
C ASN A 15 -5.64 12.95 -8.00
N LYS A 16 -6.25 12.15 -7.14
CA LYS A 16 -7.52 11.49 -7.43
C LYS A 16 -8.45 11.63 -6.23
N LEU A 17 -9.65 12.11 -6.49
CA LEU A 17 -10.68 12.35 -5.47
C LEU A 17 -12.00 11.76 -5.95
N VAL A 18 -12.65 10.98 -5.08
CA VAL A 18 -14.03 10.52 -5.30
C VAL A 18 -14.88 11.03 -4.14
N SER A 19 -15.97 11.71 -4.46
CA SER A 19 -16.94 12.21 -3.48
C SER A 19 -18.29 11.58 -3.73
N ILE A 20 -18.92 11.06 -2.68
CA ILE A 20 -20.26 10.46 -2.76
C ILE A 20 -21.27 11.36 -2.06
N PHE A 21 -22.36 11.63 -2.75
CA PHE A 21 -23.50 12.39 -2.25
C PHE A 21 -24.78 11.59 -2.42
N ARG A 22 -25.68 11.66 -1.44
CA ARG A 22 -27.03 11.13 -1.61
C ARG A 22 -27.90 12.21 -2.25
N LYS A 23 -28.29 12.01 -3.52
CA LYS A 23 -29.12 12.98 -4.26
C LYS A 23 -30.56 12.98 -3.78
N ASP A 24 -31.09 11.80 -3.48
CA ASP A 24 -32.40 11.59 -2.86
C ASP A 24 -32.47 10.23 -2.13
N ALA A 25 -33.66 9.81 -1.70
CA ALA A 25 -33.86 8.56 -0.96
C ALA A 25 -33.38 7.32 -1.73
N HIS A 26 -33.28 7.38 -3.06
CA HIS A 26 -33.05 6.24 -3.94
C HIS A 26 -31.86 6.40 -4.88
N ILE A 27 -31.17 7.54 -4.90
CA ILE A 27 -30.06 7.80 -5.81
C ILE A 27 -28.82 8.29 -5.07
N LEU A 28 -27.69 7.63 -5.31
CA LEU A 28 -26.34 8.12 -5.01
C LEU A 28 -25.76 8.83 -6.23
N GLN A 29 -25.07 9.92 -5.99
CA GLN A 29 -24.26 10.63 -6.96
C GLN A 29 -22.80 10.52 -6.55
N ALA A 30 -22.00 9.92 -7.41
CA ALA A 30 -20.55 9.87 -7.29
C ALA A 30 -19.93 10.91 -8.23
N ARG A 31 -18.99 11.69 -7.70
CA ARG A 31 -18.16 12.61 -8.48
C ARG A 31 -16.70 12.22 -8.33
N GLY A 32 -16.09 11.78 -9.42
CA GLY A 32 -14.66 11.50 -9.53
C GLY A 32 -13.92 12.66 -10.17
N ILE A 33 -12.79 13.03 -9.61
CA ILE A 33 -11.85 14.00 -10.14
C ILE A 33 -10.48 13.33 -10.22
N LEU A 34 -9.83 13.45 -11.37
CA LEU A 34 -8.44 13.05 -11.55
C LEU A 34 -7.70 14.24 -12.14
N GLU A 35 -6.69 14.72 -11.43
CA GLU A 35 -5.77 15.75 -11.90
C GLU A 35 -4.36 15.19 -11.98
N ASP A 36 -3.76 15.21 -13.16
CA ASP A 36 -2.39 14.80 -13.44
C ASP A 36 -1.74 15.87 -14.31
N ASP A 37 -0.46 16.21 -14.15
CA ASP A 37 0.22 17.19 -15.01
C ASP A 37 0.06 16.93 -16.51
N ILE A 38 -0.18 15.68 -16.92
CA ILE A 38 -0.42 15.28 -18.31
C ILE A 38 -1.90 15.46 -18.72
N TYR A 39 -2.86 15.15 -17.84
CA TYR A 39 -4.29 15.23 -18.14
C TYR A 39 -5.16 15.40 -16.88
N GLY A 40 -6.35 15.97 -17.05
CA GLY A 40 -7.30 16.18 -15.97
C GLY A 40 -8.72 15.88 -16.45
N MET A 41 -9.52 15.25 -15.61
CA MET A 41 -10.91 14.93 -15.92
C MET A 41 -11.80 14.90 -14.70
N GLU A 42 -13.08 15.08 -14.96
CA GLU A 42 -14.15 14.87 -13.99
C GLU A 42 -15.17 13.88 -14.54
N LEU A 43 -15.73 13.07 -13.66
CA LEU A 43 -16.77 12.10 -13.97
C LEU A 43 -17.88 12.19 -12.91
N ASP A 44 -19.10 12.46 -13.37
CA ASP A 44 -20.31 12.43 -12.55
C ASP A 44 -21.13 11.19 -12.91
N VAL A 45 -21.45 10.36 -11.91
CA VAL A 45 -22.22 9.12 -12.07
C VAL A 45 -23.36 9.11 -11.08
N ALA A 46 -24.58 8.78 -11.52
CA ALA A 46 -25.72 8.55 -10.65
C ALA A 46 -26.09 7.07 -10.64
N ILE A 47 -26.28 6.52 -9.45
CA ILE A 47 -26.46 5.09 -9.18
C ILE A 47 -27.68 4.90 -8.29
N THR A 48 -28.55 3.95 -8.64
CA THR A 48 -29.73 3.62 -7.83
C THR A 48 -29.34 2.86 -6.57
N LEU A 49 -29.92 3.20 -5.42
CA LEU A 49 -29.65 2.55 -4.15
C LEU A 49 -30.18 1.11 -4.05
N PRO A 50 -31.35 0.73 -4.60
CA PRO A 50 -31.84 -0.65 -4.49
C PRO A 50 -30.95 -1.65 -5.24
N ASP A 51 -30.70 -1.36 -6.53
CA ASP A 51 -30.09 -2.32 -7.46
C ASP A 51 -28.64 -1.99 -7.83
N LEU A 52 -28.11 -0.87 -7.30
CA LEU A 52 -26.79 -0.34 -7.63
C LEU A 52 -26.57 -0.26 -9.14
N GLU A 53 -27.56 0.30 -9.85
CA GLU A 53 -27.57 0.43 -11.30
C GLU A 53 -27.18 1.84 -11.73
N ILE A 54 -26.27 1.96 -12.70
CA ILE A 54 -25.88 3.25 -13.29
C ILE A 54 -27.03 3.81 -14.13
N VAL A 55 -27.61 4.92 -13.72
CA VAL A 55 -28.74 5.57 -14.40
C VAL A 55 -28.36 6.88 -15.10
N SER A 56 -27.24 7.49 -14.73
CA SER A 56 -26.67 8.59 -15.50
C SER A 56 -25.16 8.61 -15.37
N ILE A 57 -24.47 9.00 -16.44
CA ILE A 57 -23.01 9.18 -16.44
C ILE A 57 -22.65 10.36 -17.34
N GLN A 58 -21.80 11.25 -16.85
CA GLN A 58 -21.28 12.39 -17.59
C GLN A 58 -19.80 12.54 -17.28
N GLY A 59 -18.99 12.77 -18.31
CA GLY A 59 -17.55 12.99 -18.15
C GLY A 59 -17.12 14.25 -18.88
N LYS A 60 -16.11 14.91 -18.36
CA LYS A 60 -15.46 16.04 -19.04
C LYS A 60 -13.96 16.00 -18.81
N TRP A 61 -13.22 16.48 -19.79
CA TRP A 61 -11.79 16.74 -19.66
C TRP A 61 -11.58 18.17 -19.21
N THR A 62 -10.78 18.36 -18.16
CA THR A 62 -10.27 19.68 -17.75
C THR A 62 -8.91 19.96 -18.39
N ARG A 63 -8.11 18.91 -18.62
CA ARG A 63 -6.85 18.94 -19.38
C ARG A 63 -6.73 17.65 -20.18
N MET A 64 -6.33 17.73 -21.44
CA MET A 64 -6.39 16.58 -22.37
C MET A 64 -4.97 16.16 -22.77
N GLU A 65 -4.75 14.84 -22.84
CA GLU A 65 -3.50 14.27 -23.32
C GLU A 65 -3.29 14.55 -24.82
N ASN A 66 -4.37 14.54 -25.62
CA ASN A 66 -4.35 14.87 -27.04
C ASN A 66 -5.73 15.38 -27.53
N SER A 67 -5.79 15.84 -28.78
CA SER A 67 -7.00 16.40 -29.40
C SER A 67 -8.14 15.40 -29.57
N GLU A 68 -7.86 14.09 -29.50
CA GLU A 68 -8.86 13.04 -29.67
C GLU A 68 -9.57 12.69 -28.35
N CYS A 69 -9.04 13.08 -27.19
CA CYS A 69 -9.60 12.78 -25.86
C CYS A 69 -11.10 13.11 -25.71
N PRO A 70 -11.63 14.26 -26.22
CA PRO A 70 -13.07 14.56 -26.14
C PRO A 70 -13.96 13.56 -26.88
N ARG A 71 -13.44 12.89 -27.91
CA ARG A 71 -14.22 11.93 -28.71
C ARG A 71 -14.62 10.70 -27.90
N ALA A 72 -13.94 10.43 -26.78
CA ALA A 72 -14.26 9.34 -25.86
C ALA A 72 -15.54 9.61 -25.04
N VAL A 73 -15.88 10.88 -24.78
CA VAL A 73 -16.94 11.27 -23.82
C VAL A 73 -18.33 10.70 -24.18
N PRO A 74 -18.80 10.75 -25.44
CA PRO A 74 -20.12 10.21 -25.78
C PRO A 74 -20.26 8.70 -25.51
N PHE A 75 -19.16 7.94 -25.60
CA PHE A 75 -19.17 6.50 -25.39
C PHE A 75 -19.31 6.10 -23.91
N LEU A 76 -19.26 7.04 -22.97
CA LEU A 76 -19.57 6.77 -21.56
C LEU A 76 -21.00 6.27 -21.36
N GLN A 77 -21.93 6.67 -22.23
CA GLN A 77 -23.33 6.25 -22.15
C GLN A 77 -23.50 4.73 -22.32
N GLU A 78 -22.51 4.03 -22.85
CA GLU A 78 -22.51 2.55 -22.94
C GLU A 78 -22.46 1.86 -21.57
N ALA A 79 -22.13 2.59 -20.49
CA ALA A 79 -22.16 2.09 -19.13
C ALA A 79 -23.53 2.17 -18.45
N LEU A 80 -24.53 2.82 -19.09
CA LEU A 80 -25.88 2.92 -18.55
C LEU A 80 -26.50 1.53 -18.39
N GLY A 81 -27.21 1.32 -17.27
CA GLY A 81 -27.83 0.05 -16.93
C GLY A 81 -26.85 -1.00 -16.40
N PHE A 82 -25.57 -0.68 -16.23
CA PHE A 82 -24.66 -1.60 -15.57
C PHE A 82 -24.99 -1.66 -14.08
N ARG A 83 -25.07 -2.88 -13.55
CA ARG A 83 -25.24 -3.11 -12.13
C ARG A 83 -23.90 -3.43 -11.50
N LEU A 84 -23.56 -2.69 -10.47
CA LEU A 84 -22.28 -2.79 -9.79
C LEU A 84 -22.09 -4.15 -9.11
N THR A 85 -23.18 -4.86 -8.80
CA THR A 85 -23.17 -6.20 -8.20
C THR A 85 -23.04 -7.34 -9.21
N ASP A 86 -23.02 -7.06 -10.53
CA ASP A 86 -22.90 -8.10 -11.55
C ASP A 86 -21.55 -8.82 -11.46
N GLN A 87 -21.54 -10.15 -11.57
CA GLN A 87 -20.30 -10.91 -11.70
C GLN A 87 -19.53 -10.46 -12.96
N GLY A 88 -18.27 -10.09 -12.77
CA GLY A 88 -17.41 -9.62 -13.85
C GLY A 88 -17.66 -8.17 -14.30
N PHE A 89 -18.30 -7.35 -13.45
CA PHE A 89 -18.53 -5.92 -13.69
C PHE A 89 -17.26 -5.18 -14.14
N THR A 90 -16.13 -5.41 -13.47
CA THR A 90 -14.84 -4.78 -13.81
C THR A 90 -14.41 -5.11 -15.24
N GLN A 91 -14.47 -6.38 -15.64
CA GLN A 91 -14.13 -6.78 -17.01
C GLN A 91 -15.12 -6.19 -18.02
N LYS A 92 -16.40 -6.05 -17.65
CA LYS A 92 -17.43 -5.42 -18.48
C LYS A 92 -17.14 -3.93 -18.70
N VAL A 93 -16.75 -3.19 -17.66
CA VAL A 93 -16.35 -1.78 -17.75
C VAL A 93 -15.09 -1.63 -18.59
N GLN A 94 -14.05 -2.44 -18.34
CA GLN A 94 -12.80 -2.37 -19.10
C GLN A 94 -13.00 -2.73 -20.58
N LYS A 95 -13.86 -3.70 -20.92
CA LYS A 95 -14.18 -4.05 -22.31
C LYS A 95 -15.06 -3.02 -23.00
N THR A 96 -15.98 -2.40 -22.27
CA THR A 96 -16.97 -1.48 -22.86
C THR A 96 -16.43 -0.06 -22.85
N VAL A 97 -16.25 0.52 -21.65
CA VAL A 97 -15.75 1.89 -21.48
C VAL A 97 -14.26 1.96 -21.84
N GLY A 98 -13.44 1.02 -21.37
CA GLY A 98 -11.99 1.07 -21.58
C GLY A 98 -11.58 0.96 -23.06
N ARG A 99 -12.36 0.23 -23.88
CA ARG A 99 -12.08 0.08 -25.32
C ARG A 99 -12.88 1.04 -26.22
N LYS A 100 -14.13 1.37 -25.89
CA LYS A 100 -14.97 2.24 -26.74
C LYS A 100 -14.84 3.73 -26.38
N SER A 101 -14.68 4.05 -25.10
CA SER A 101 -14.44 5.41 -24.62
C SER A 101 -12.94 5.65 -24.49
N CYS A 102 -12.35 5.43 -23.32
CA CYS A 102 -10.91 5.36 -23.12
C CYS A 102 -10.59 4.66 -21.79
N ARG A 103 -9.34 4.23 -21.62
CA ARG A 103 -8.88 3.59 -20.38
C ARG A 103 -8.94 4.53 -19.17
N HIS A 104 -8.69 5.82 -19.37
CA HIS A 104 -8.71 6.81 -18.29
C HIS A 104 -10.11 6.93 -17.65
N PHE A 105 -11.16 7.04 -18.47
CA PHE A 105 -12.52 7.08 -17.97
C PHE A 105 -12.96 5.74 -17.34
N ALA A 106 -12.51 4.61 -17.89
CA ALA A 106 -12.82 3.32 -17.29
C ALA A 106 -12.27 3.19 -15.87
N ASN A 107 -11.04 3.68 -15.65
CA ASN A 107 -10.41 3.66 -14.33
C ASN A 107 -11.16 4.55 -13.34
N ILE A 108 -11.41 5.82 -13.65
CA ILE A 108 -12.11 6.71 -12.71
C ILE A 108 -13.59 6.31 -12.50
N LEU A 109 -14.22 5.65 -13.48
CA LEU A 109 -15.57 5.09 -13.32
C LEU A 109 -15.61 3.94 -12.32
N LEU A 110 -14.67 2.99 -12.38
CA LEU A 110 -14.60 1.88 -11.42
C LEU A 110 -14.51 2.41 -9.99
N GLU A 111 -13.72 3.46 -9.81
CA GLU A 111 -13.47 4.12 -8.53
C GLU A 111 -14.72 4.84 -7.99
N CYS A 112 -15.46 5.51 -8.87
CA CYS A 112 -16.77 6.06 -8.51
C CYS A 112 -17.77 4.97 -8.12
N CYS A 113 -17.71 3.82 -8.79
CA CYS A 113 -18.60 2.69 -8.51
C CYS A 113 -18.28 2.05 -7.16
N ASP A 114 -17.01 1.76 -6.90
CA ASP A 114 -16.57 1.12 -5.65
C ASP A 114 -16.94 1.99 -4.43
N ALA A 115 -16.67 3.29 -4.50
CA ALA A 115 -17.06 4.24 -3.46
C ALA A 115 -18.59 4.33 -3.26
N ALA A 116 -19.38 4.17 -4.34
CA ALA A 116 -20.84 4.14 -4.23
C ALA A 116 -21.36 2.86 -3.57
N VAL A 117 -20.71 1.70 -3.78
CA VAL A 117 -21.04 0.44 -3.07
C VAL A 117 -20.79 0.59 -1.57
N ASP A 118 -19.65 1.18 -1.20
CA ASP A 118 -19.30 1.42 0.20
C ASP A 118 -20.31 2.36 0.87
N ALA A 119 -20.64 3.48 0.20
CA ALA A 119 -21.64 4.43 0.71
C ALA A 119 -23.04 3.79 0.84
N ALA A 120 -23.46 2.97 -0.12
CA ALA A 120 -24.74 2.26 -0.05
C ALA A 120 -24.79 1.29 1.15
N SER A 121 -23.67 0.64 1.46
CA SER A 121 -23.54 -0.28 2.60
C SER A 121 -23.69 0.45 3.94
N VAL A 122 -23.07 1.64 4.07
CA VAL A 122 -23.23 2.51 5.25
C VAL A 122 -24.68 2.95 5.41
N ILE A 123 -25.30 3.45 4.34
CA ILE A 123 -26.70 3.94 4.37
C ILE A 123 -27.69 2.81 4.72
N ARG A 124 -27.47 1.59 4.21
CA ARG A 124 -28.30 0.42 4.56
C ARG A 124 -28.12 0.03 6.03
N GLY A 125 -26.88 0.08 6.54
CA GLY A 125 -26.60 -0.15 7.97
C GLY A 125 -27.19 0.91 8.91
N GLU A 126 -27.29 2.16 8.46
CA GLU A 126 -28.00 3.23 9.20
C GLU A 126 -29.53 3.02 9.19
N ALA A 127 -30.10 2.54 8.07
CA ALA A 127 -31.52 2.23 7.97
C ALA A 127 -31.95 1.07 8.88
N GLU A 128 -31.08 0.07 9.10
CA GLU A 128 -31.30 -1.03 10.04
C GLU A 128 -31.22 -0.58 11.51
N LYS A 129 -30.39 0.43 11.82
CA LYS A 129 -30.32 1.07 13.15
C LYS A 129 -31.46 2.07 13.39
N GLY A 130 -32.05 2.63 12.34
CA GLY A 130 -33.14 3.61 12.38
C GLY A 130 -34.49 3.11 12.93
N GLY A 131 -34.61 1.83 13.30
CA GLY A 131 -35.77 1.29 14.01
C GLY A 131 -35.78 1.54 15.53
N LYS A 132 -34.68 2.02 16.12
CA LYS A 132 -34.62 2.41 17.54
C LYS A 132 -33.81 3.69 17.75
N ASN A 133 -34.55 4.76 18.04
CA ASN A 133 -34.17 6.05 18.64
C ASN A 133 -33.00 6.87 18.05
N ASN A 134 -33.35 8.12 17.73
CA ASN A 134 -32.45 9.26 17.57
C ASN A 134 -31.50 9.41 18.77
N LEU A 135 -30.20 9.30 18.53
CA LEU A 135 -29.18 10.07 19.25
C LEU A 135 -28.13 10.60 18.27
N PRO A 136 -27.65 11.84 18.43
CA PRO A 136 -26.60 12.39 17.58
C PRO A 136 -25.28 11.66 17.83
N LEU A 137 -24.56 11.33 16.75
CA LEU A 137 -23.19 10.83 16.78
C LEU A 137 -22.29 11.84 17.50
N LYS A 138 -22.07 11.67 18.81
CA LYS A 138 -20.85 12.14 19.48
C LYS A 138 -20.54 11.52 20.84
N ASP A 139 -21.49 10.89 21.53
CA ASP A 139 -21.21 10.33 22.86
C ASP A 139 -21.63 8.87 22.96
N SER A 140 -20.71 7.95 22.69
CA SER A 140 -20.76 6.58 23.22
C SER A 140 -19.46 5.83 22.90
N LEU A 141 -18.35 6.34 23.46
CA LEU A 141 -17.23 5.50 23.87
C LEU A 141 -17.41 5.24 25.37
N GLY A 142 -17.41 3.96 25.75
CA GLY A 142 -17.36 3.49 27.13
C GLY A 142 -18.66 2.89 27.65
N GLU A 143 -18.73 1.55 27.71
CA GLU A 143 -18.63 0.79 28.95
C GLU A 143 -18.93 -0.69 28.65
N GLU A 144 -17.96 -1.55 28.98
CA GLU A 144 -18.11 -2.99 28.97
C GLU A 144 -19.14 -3.42 30.02
N ASN A 145 -20.00 -4.38 29.68
CA ASN A 145 -20.45 -5.34 30.68
C ASN A 145 -20.93 -6.66 30.07
N GLU A 146 -20.38 -7.72 30.64
CA GLU A 146 -20.61 -9.13 30.36
C GLU A 146 -22.09 -9.52 30.54
N THR A 147 -22.62 -10.41 29.68
CA THR A 147 -23.47 -11.54 30.13
C THR A 147 -23.79 -12.55 29.00
N ALA A 148 -23.14 -13.71 29.13
CA ALA A 148 -23.60 -15.09 28.89
C ALA A 148 -24.60 -15.44 27.75
N MET A 149 -24.13 -16.25 26.80
CA MET A 149 -24.94 -17.30 26.14
C MET A 149 -24.18 -18.63 26.14
N ALA A 150 -24.88 -19.68 26.60
CA ALA A 150 -24.42 -21.06 26.80
C ALA A 150 -24.35 -21.87 25.47
N PRO A 151 -23.69 -23.05 25.47
CA PRO A 151 -22.96 -23.57 24.30
C PRO A 151 -23.76 -24.50 23.40
N GLY A 152 -23.48 -24.43 22.09
CA GLY A 152 -23.79 -25.47 21.09
C GLY A 152 -22.62 -26.46 20.95
N PRO A 153 -22.87 -27.67 20.41
CA PRO A 153 -22.04 -28.84 20.67
C PRO A 153 -20.71 -28.83 19.93
N ALA A 154 -19.71 -29.41 20.61
CA ALA A 154 -18.33 -29.56 20.18
C ALA A 154 -18.21 -30.24 18.80
N ARG A 155 -17.35 -29.64 17.97
CA ARG A 155 -16.66 -30.33 16.88
C ARG A 155 -15.17 -30.18 17.14
N ASP A 156 -14.61 -31.25 17.66
CA ASP A 156 -13.17 -31.50 17.73
C ASP A 156 -12.56 -31.50 16.31
N ASP A 157 -11.25 -31.24 16.30
CA ASP A 157 -10.28 -31.60 15.27
C ASP A 157 -10.13 -30.70 14.03
N LEU A 158 -9.71 -29.45 14.22
CA LEU A 158 -8.81 -28.72 13.29
C LEU A 158 -7.96 -27.66 14.04
N ASP A 159 -7.29 -28.06 15.13
CA ASP A 159 -6.22 -27.26 15.75
C ASP A 159 -4.90 -28.04 15.68
N ARG A 160 -4.27 -28.00 14.51
CA ARG A 160 -2.84 -28.32 14.35
C ARG A 160 -2.26 -27.41 13.28
N GLY A 161 -1.56 -26.36 13.73
CA GLY A 161 -0.66 -25.58 12.89
C GLY A 161 -0.97 -24.10 12.75
N MET A 162 -1.61 -23.46 13.74
CA MET A 162 -1.56 -22.01 13.83
C MET A 162 -0.20 -21.60 14.43
N ALA A 163 0.60 -20.85 13.66
CA ALA A 163 1.69 -20.09 14.24
C ALA A 163 1.08 -19.13 15.27
N LYS A 164 1.51 -19.27 16.53
CA LYS A 164 1.11 -18.36 17.61
C LYS A 164 1.40 -16.92 17.17
N PRO A 165 0.53 -15.94 17.50
CA PRO A 165 0.97 -14.56 17.57
C PRO A 165 2.22 -14.55 18.44
N VAL A 166 3.34 -14.10 17.89
CA VAL A 166 4.55 -13.90 18.68
C VAL A 166 4.21 -12.75 19.62
N GLU A 167 3.86 -13.10 20.86
CA GLU A 167 3.81 -12.17 21.97
C GLU A 167 5.13 -11.39 21.99
N ALA A 168 5.05 -10.09 22.31
CA ALA A 168 6.18 -9.19 22.41
C ALA A 168 7.30 -9.81 23.26
N GLY A 169 8.25 -10.46 22.58
CA GLY A 169 9.49 -10.93 23.18
C GLY A 169 10.26 -9.72 23.69
N SER A 170 10.94 -9.92 24.82
CA SER A 170 11.83 -8.98 25.51
C SER A 170 12.40 -7.85 24.64
N ALA A 171 12.46 -6.63 25.18
CA ALA A 171 13.02 -5.43 24.56
C ALA A 171 14.51 -5.50 24.13
N GLU A 172 15.12 -6.68 24.17
CA GLU A 172 16.48 -6.96 23.71
C GLU A 172 16.51 -7.11 22.18
N GLY A 173 17.56 -6.61 21.53
CA GLY A 173 17.76 -6.66 20.07
C GLY A 173 17.65 -5.31 19.37
N LEU A 174 18.22 -5.22 18.17
CA LEU A 174 18.30 -4.00 17.36
C LEU A 174 17.00 -3.77 16.58
N ALA A 175 16.41 -2.60 16.70
CA ALA A 175 15.28 -2.17 15.88
C ALA A 175 15.78 -1.36 14.67
N ILE A 176 15.64 -1.92 13.47
CA ILE A 176 16.06 -1.31 12.23
C ILE A 176 14.84 -1.09 11.33
N ASP A 177 14.66 0.12 10.85
CA ASP A 177 13.67 0.40 9.80
C ASP A 177 14.24 -0.02 8.44
N LEU A 178 13.64 -1.04 7.82
CA LEU A 178 14.15 -1.62 6.59
C LEU A 178 13.69 -0.90 5.31
N HIS A 179 12.81 0.09 5.41
CA HIS A 179 12.18 0.71 4.26
C HIS A 179 12.06 2.23 4.44
N VAL A 180 13.03 2.98 3.92
CA VAL A 180 13.11 4.45 4.09
C VAL A 180 13.59 5.09 2.79
N HIS A 181 12.90 6.16 2.37
CA HIS A 181 13.22 6.97 1.19
C HIS A 181 13.72 8.35 1.59
N THR A 182 14.69 8.85 0.83
CA THR A 182 15.36 10.13 1.04
C THR A 182 15.14 11.07 -0.14
N SER A 183 15.10 12.37 0.14
CA SER A 183 14.99 13.40 -0.90
C SER A 183 16.22 13.48 -1.83
N GLU A 184 17.37 13.01 -1.34
CA GLU A 184 18.66 13.06 -2.03
C GLU A 184 18.76 12.03 -3.16
N ALA A 185 18.14 10.86 -2.97
CA ALA A 185 18.26 9.72 -3.88
C ALA A 185 16.94 9.38 -4.59
N SER A 186 15.79 9.78 -4.02
CA SER A 186 14.49 9.47 -4.62
C SER A 186 13.59 10.71 -4.76
N PRO A 187 13.05 10.99 -5.96
CA PRO A 187 12.13 12.11 -6.17
C PRO A 187 10.76 11.92 -5.51
N CYS A 188 10.46 10.72 -4.99
CA CYS A 188 9.21 10.47 -4.27
C CYS A 188 9.22 11.02 -2.83
N SER A 189 10.40 11.23 -2.24
CA SER A 189 10.56 11.62 -0.84
C SER A 189 10.89 13.11 -0.72
N SER A 190 10.33 13.75 0.29
CA SER A 190 10.68 15.11 0.70
C SER A 190 11.61 15.11 1.92
N ALA A 191 11.88 13.93 2.51
CA ALA A 191 12.62 13.76 3.75
C ALA A 191 14.14 13.86 3.53
N PRO A 192 14.81 14.90 4.04
CA PRO A 192 16.27 14.98 3.98
C PRO A 192 16.89 13.91 4.87
N LEU A 193 17.95 13.24 4.39
CA LEU A 193 18.61 12.15 5.10
C LEU A 193 19.07 12.58 6.51
N GLY A 194 19.65 13.77 6.63
CA GLY A 194 20.11 14.29 7.91
C GLY A 194 18.99 14.42 8.95
N ASP A 195 17.79 14.81 8.51
CA ASP A 195 16.61 14.96 9.36
C ASP A 195 16.01 13.60 9.71
N LEU A 196 15.97 12.66 8.75
CA LEU A 196 15.58 11.27 8.99
C LEU A 196 16.45 10.61 10.07
N VAL A 197 17.77 10.77 9.98
CA VAL A 197 18.69 10.21 10.98
C VAL A 197 18.52 10.89 12.34
N THR A 198 18.31 12.21 12.35
CA THR A 198 18.04 12.96 13.58
C THR A 198 16.76 12.45 14.26
N GLU A 199 15.69 12.25 13.50
CA GLU A 199 14.43 11.72 14.01
C GLU A 199 14.54 10.27 14.45
N ALA A 200 15.19 9.41 13.66
CA ALA A 200 15.44 8.00 14.00
C ALA A 200 16.17 7.86 15.35
N LYS A 201 17.23 8.66 15.57
CA LYS A 201 17.93 8.73 16.87
C LYS A 201 17.01 9.25 17.97
N ARG A 202 16.21 10.28 17.70
CA ARG A 202 15.30 10.88 18.69
C ARG A 202 14.24 9.90 19.17
N ILE A 203 13.72 9.04 18.28
CA ILE A 203 12.74 8.01 18.63
C ILE A 203 13.36 6.71 19.17
N GLY A 204 14.68 6.59 19.10
CA GLY A 204 15.43 5.45 19.64
C GLY A 204 15.50 4.24 18.71
N LEU A 205 15.35 4.42 17.39
CA LEU A 205 15.72 3.37 16.44
C LEU A 205 17.23 3.12 16.51
N ASP A 206 17.64 1.88 16.30
CA ASP A 206 19.06 1.51 16.28
C ASP A 206 19.68 1.72 14.90
N GLY A 207 18.88 1.65 13.83
CA GLY A 207 19.33 1.91 12.47
C GLY A 207 18.21 2.12 11.46
N ILE A 208 18.61 2.56 10.26
CA ILE A 208 17.73 2.67 9.08
C ILE A 208 18.42 2.05 7.87
N CYS A 209 17.63 1.47 6.96
CA CYS A 209 18.06 1.10 5.63
C CYS A 209 17.56 2.14 4.62
N LEU A 210 18.47 2.73 3.87
CA LEU A 210 18.13 3.57 2.73
C LEU A 210 17.75 2.65 1.58
N THR A 211 16.50 2.73 1.12
CA THR A 211 15.93 1.85 0.09
C THR A 211 15.25 2.64 -1.01
N ASP A 212 15.88 3.75 -1.41
CA ASP A 212 15.41 4.62 -2.48
C ASP A 212 15.14 3.87 -3.79
N HIS A 213 14.12 4.32 -4.53
CA HIS A 213 13.73 3.69 -5.79
C HIS A 213 14.85 3.72 -6.84
N ASN A 214 15.28 2.54 -7.28
CA ASN A 214 16.28 2.36 -8.35
C ASN A 214 17.57 3.18 -8.12
N HIS A 215 17.96 3.40 -6.86
CA HIS A 215 19.17 4.11 -6.51
C HIS A 215 20.10 3.20 -5.70
N VAL A 216 21.32 3.02 -6.19
CA VAL A 216 22.36 2.28 -5.46
C VAL A 216 23.25 3.26 -4.72
N TRP A 217 23.14 3.28 -3.39
CA TRP A 217 24.00 4.10 -2.55
C TRP A 217 25.47 3.64 -2.65
N ASP A 218 26.36 4.60 -2.94
CA ASP A 218 27.80 4.38 -3.00
C ASP A 218 28.35 4.02 -1.59
N PRO A 219 29.14 2.94 -1.45
CA PRO A 219 29.67 2.50 -0.15
C PRO A 219 30.49 3.55 0.59
N LYS A 220 31.23 4.42 -0.12
CA LYS A 220 32.05 5.46 0.51
C LYS A 220 31.16 6.55 1.08
N THR A 221 30.16 6.97 0.31
CA THR A 221 29.15 7.93 0.76
C THR A 221 28.45 7.42 2.01
N LEU A 222 28.06 6.14 2.03
CA LEU A 222 27.42 5.53 3.19
C LEU A 222 28.33 5.48 4.42
N ALA A 223 29.62 5.16 4.24
CA ALA A 223 30.60 5.16 5.31
C ALA A 223 30.81 6.57 5.91
N GLU A 224 30.86 7.60 5.06
CA GLU A 224 30.92 9.00 5.50
C GLU A 224 29.67 9.41 6.26
N LEU A 225 28.48 8.98 5.83
CA LEU A 225 27.21 9.25 6.51
C LEU A 225 27.17 8.59 7.88
N ARG A 226 27.55 7.30 7.99
CA ARG A 226 27.66 6.60 9.28
C ARG A 226 28.58 7.34 10.25
N GLN A 227 29.75 7.75 9.78
CA GLN A 227 30.71 8.47 10.60
C GLN A 227 30.20 9.86 11.02
N ARG A 228 29.58 10.59 10.08
CA ARG A 228 29.07 11.95 10.33
C ARG A 228 27.93 11.96 11.35
N HIS A 229 27.03 11.00 11.26
CA HIS A 229 25.84 10.95 12.10
C HIS A 229 25.99 10.10 13.36
N ASP A 230 27.05 9.28 13.44
CA ASP A 230 27.24 8.29 14.50
C ASP A 230 25.96 7.45 14.68
N PHE A 231 25.56 6.78 13.60
CA PHE A 231 24.31 6.06 13.47
C PHE A 231 24.41 4.92 12.45
N LEU A 232 23.70 3.83 12.68
CA LEU A 232 23.67 2.70 11.77
C LEU A 232 22.79 3.03 10.56
N ILE A 233 23.45 3.35 9.45
CA ILE A 233 22.79 3.62 8.16
C ILE A 233 23.20 2.52 7.20
N LEU A 234 22.28 1.65 6.83
CA LEU A 234 22.52 0.53 5.91
C LEU A 234 21.97 0.87 4.52
N ARG A 235 22.49 0.23 3.47
CA ARG A 235 21.91 0.34 2.12
C ARG A 235 21.12 -0.90 1.74
N GLY A 236 19.99 -0.67 1.08
CA GLY A 236 19.28 -1.59 0.22
C GLY A 236 18.76 -0.83 -0.98
N ASN A 237 17.91 -1.47 -1.79
CA ASN A 237 17.24 -0.82 -2.92
C ASN A 237 15.77 -1.22 -2.93
N GLU A 238 14.86 -0.29 -3.24
CA GLU A 238 13.51 -0.65 -3.69
C GLU A 238 13.50 -0.72 -5.22
N ILE A 239 13.39 -1.93 -5.76
CA ILE A 239 13.45 -2.21 -7.20
C ILE A 239 12.04 -2.50 -7.72
N ALA A 240 11.61 -1.72 -8.70
CA ALA A 240 10.32 -1.92 -9.36
C ALA A 240 10.38 -3.15 -10.29
N THR A 241 9.42 -4.05 -10.16
CA THR A 241 9.30 -5.24 -11.02
C THR A 241 7.95 -5.35 -11.72
N ASP A 242 7.84 -6.27 -12.68
CA ASP A 242 6.58 -6.62 -13.34
C ASP A 242 5.53 -7.23 -12.39
N GLN A 243 5.90 -7.54 -11.14
CA GLN A 243 5.04 -8.12 -10.11
C GLN A 243 4.88 -7.25 -8.85
N GLY A 244 5.38 -6.00 -8.88
CA GLY A 244 5.38 -5.07 -7.74
C GLY A 244 6.79 -4.70 -7.27
N ASP A 245 6.88 -3.98 -6.16
CA ASP A 245 8.14 -3.48 -5.62
C ASP A 245 8.83 -4.50 -4.71
N MET A 246 10.16 -4.51 -4.77
CA MET A 246 11.00 -5.46 -4.03
C MET A 246 12.07 -4.71 -3.25
N LEU A 247 12.15 -4.93 -1.94
CA LEU A 247 13.33 -4.51 -1.17
C LEU A 247 14.43 -5.54 -1.38
N VAL A 248 15.59 -5.08 -1.84
CA VAL A 248 16.72 -5.94 -2.15
C VAL A 248 17.93 -5.50 -1.33
N PHE A 249 18.48 -6.45 -0.57
CA PHE A 249 19.68 -6.27 0.25
C PHE A 249 20.83 -7.15 -0.27
N GLY A 250 22.07 -6.66 -0.18
CA GLY A 250 23.24 -7.38 -0.71
C GLY A 250 23.31 -7.42 -2.24
N PHE A 251 22.80 -6.38 -2.90
CA PHE A 251 22.78 -6.24 -4.34
C PHE A 251 23.14 -4.80 -4.74
N ASP A 252 24.12 -4.64 -5.61
CA ASP A 252 24.75 -3.36 -5.95
C ASP A 252 24.73 -3.05 -7.45
N GLU A 253 24.05 -3.87 -8.25
CA GLU A 253 23.80 -3.56 -9.67
C GLU A 253 22.69 -2.51 -9.77
N ASP A 254 22.99 -1.42 -10.48
CA ASP A 254 22.02 -0.37 -10.79
C ASP A 254 21.02 -0.87 -11.85
N ILE A 255 19.76 -1.01 -11.44
CA ILE A 255 18.66 -1.45 -12.30
C ILE A 255 17.84 -0.24 -12.71
N GLN A 256 17.87 0.07 -14.00
CA GLN A 256 17.12 1.18 -14.57
C GLN A 256 15.72 0.72 -15.02
N GLY A 257 14.67 1.30 -14.43
CA GLY A 257 13.28 1.04 -14.81
C GLY A 257 12.70 -0.22 -14.18
N VAL A 258 11.85 -0.93 -14.92
CA VAL A 258 11.14 -2.13 -14.44
C VAL A 258 11.85 -3.38 -14.95
N ILE A 259 12.25 -4.27 -14.04
CA ILE A 259 12.87 -5.56 -14.33
C ILE A 259 11.86 -6.70 -14.12
N ARG A 260 12.02 -7.82 -14.84
CA ARG A 260 11.23 -9.01 -14.51
C ARG A 260 11.68 -9.60 -13.19
N LEU A 261 10.75 -9.98 -12.32
CA LEU A 261 11.08 -10.50 -10.99
C LEU A 261 11.92 -11.79 -11.03
N ASP A 262 11.66 -12.68 -12.00
CA ASP A 262 12.45 -13.91 -12.19
C ASP A 262 13.90 -13.61 -12.61
N GLU A 263 14.11 -12.55 -13.38
CA GLU A 263 15.44 -12.05 -13.73
C GLU A 263 16.14 -11.40 -12.54
N LEU A 264 15.43 -10.57 -11.78
CA LEU A 264 15.96 -9.97 -10.55
C LEU A 264 16.41 -11.06 -9.58
N ARG A 265 15.59 -12.08 -9.34
CA ARG A 265 15.94 -13.22 -8.49
C ARG A 265 17.23 -13.90 -8.94
N ARG A 266 17.40 -14.15 -10.25
CA ARG A 266 18.64 -14.75 -10.78
C ARG A 266 19.88 -13.89 -10.55
N LYS A 267 19.74 -12.56 -10.61
CA LYS A 267 20.84 -11.62 -10.36
C LYS A 267 21.20 -11.59 -8.87
N VAL A 268 20.21 -11.43 -8.00
CA VAL A 268 20.40 -11.37 -6.54
C VAL A 268 20.96 -12.68 -5.97
N LEU A 269 20.54 -13.83 -6.49
CA LEU A 269 21.11 -15.12 -6.08
C LEU A 269 22.62 -15.23 -6.34
N LYS A 270 23.13 -14.58 -7.40
CA LYS A 270 24.57 -14.61 -7.72
C LYS A 270 25.40 -13.76 -6.76
N THR A 271 24.83 -12.70 -6.20
CA THR A 271 25.49 -11.86 -5.19
C THR A 271 25.27 -12.38 -3.77
N GLY A 272 24.41 -13.39 -3.61
CA GLY A 272 23.99 -13.85 -2.30
C GLY A 272 23.14 -12.81 -1.57
N GLY A 273 22.40 -11.96 -2.27
CA GLY A 273 21.49 -11.01 -1.63
C GLY A 273 20.20 -11.65 -1.09
N PHE A 274 19.26 -10.79 -0.70
CA PHE A 274 17.99 -11.14 -0.08
C PHE A 274 16.87 -10.27 -0.67
N ILE A 275 15.72 -10.87 -0.97
CA ILE A 275 14.57 -10.17 -1.58
C ILE A 275 13.36 -10.22 -0.66
N ILE A 276 12.77 -9.06 -0.39
CA ILE A 276 11.51 -8.92 0.34
C ILE A 276 10.46 -8.37 -0.63
N ALA A 277 9.28 -9.00 -0.69
CA ALA A 277 8.14 -8.39 -1.37
C ALA A 277 7.68 -7.15 -0.58
N ALA A 278 7.88 -5.96 -1.13
CA ALA A 278 7.49 -4.70 -0.51
C ALA A 278 5.98 -4.51 -0.68
N HIS A 279 5.28 -4.22 0.42
CA HIS A 279 3.86 -3.89 0.48
C HIS A 279 2.98 -4.58 -0.60
N PRO A 280 3.02 -5.92 -0.76
CA PRO A 280 2.56 -6.63 -1.97
C PRO A 280 1.05 -6.57 -2.22
N PHE A 281 0.31 -6.01 -1.27
CA PHE A 281 -1.13 -5.83 -1.27
C PHE A 281 -1.55 -4.36 -1.10
N ARG A 282 -0.63 -3.39 -1.24
CA ARG A 282 -0.96 -1.97 -1.28
C ARG A 282 -1.99 -1.69 -2.36
N GLY A 283 -3.10 -1.06 -1.98
CA GLY A 283 -4.18 -0.75 -2.93
C GLY A 283 -5.11 -1.94 -3.20
N PHE A 284 -4.88 -3.12 -2.63
CA PHE A 284 -5.69 -4.31 -2.96
C PHE A 284 -6.94 -4.43 -2.11
N LEU A 285 -6.95 -3.89 -0.88
CA LEU A 285 -8.12 -3.96 0.01
C LEU A 285 -8.77 -2.59 0.24
N THR A 286 -8.15 -1.53 -0.25
CA THR A 286 -8.58 -0.13 -0.11
C THR A 286 -9.73 0.24 -1.05
N PHE A 287 -10.09 -0.60 -2.02
CA PHE A 287 -11.09 -0.28 -3.06
C PHE A 287 -12.28 -1.26 -3.15
N GLY A 288 -12.63 -2.01 -2.10
CA GLY A 288 -13.66 -3.06 -2.24
C GLY A 288 -13.25 -4.22 -3.16
N ILE A 289 -12.06 -4.17 -3.76
CA ILE A 289 -11.33 -5.25 -4.45
C ILE A 289 -11.04 -6.42 -3.48
N GLY A 290 -11.18 -6.24 -2.16
CA GLY A 290 -11.29 -7.35 -1.20
C GLY A 290 -12.48 -8.30 -1.48
N GLN A 291 -13.47 -7.87 -2.28
CA GLN A 291 -14.56 -8.72 -2.79
C GLN A 291 -14.24 -9.39 -4.15
N LEU A 292 -13.04 -9.21 -4.74
CA LEU A 292 -12.61 -10.02 -5.89
C LEU A 292 -12.40 -11.51 -5.56
N GLY A 293 -12.70 -11.93 -4.32
CA GLY A 293 -12.49 -13.29 -3.87
C GLY A 293 -11.01 -13.65 -3.82
N LEU A 294 -10.13 -12.66 -3.64
CA LEU A 294 -8.71 -12.87 -3.34
C LEU A 294 -8.62 -13.25 -1.86
N THR A 295 -8.93 -14.50 -1.58
CA THR A 295 -8.67 -15.08 -0.26
C THR A 295 -7.16 -15.20 -0.06
N PRO A 296 -6.66 -15.29 1.18
CA PRO A 296 -5.24 -15.55 1.42
C PRO A 296 -4.73 -16.74 0.59
N GLU A 297 -5.51 -17.82 0.48
CA GLU A 297 -5.15 -19.02 -0.30
C GLU A 297 -4.92 -18.70 -1.79
N LYS A 298 -5.77 -17.89 -2.42
CA LYS A 298 -5.54 -17.47 -3.81
C LYS A 298 -4.38 -16.49 -3.95
N ALA A 299 -4.17 -15.64 -2.96
CA ALA A 299 -3.02 -14.75 -2.95
C ALA A 299 -1.70 -15.53 -2.86
N MET A 300 -1.67 -16.64 -2.11
CA MET A 300 -0.50 -17.54 -2.02
C MET A 300 -0.13 -18.15 -3.38
N GLU A 301 -1.06 -18.27 -4.32
CA GLU A 301 -0.79 -18.78 -5.68
C GLU A 301 -0.09 -17.75 -6.59
N ARG A 302 0.09 -16.50 -6.15
CA ARG A 302 0.74 -15.46 -6.96
C ARG A 302 2.21 -15.85 -7.27
N PRO A 303 2.65 -15.78 -8.54
CA PRO A 303 4.00 -16.19 -8.93
C PRO A 303 5.13 -15.48 -8.20
N LEU A 304 4.90 -14.24 -7.73
CA LEU A 304 5.92 -13.44 -7.05
C LEU A 304 6.51 -14.14 -5.81
N PHE A 305 5.70 -14.90 -5.08
CA PHE A 305 6.10 -15.56 -3.85
C PHE A 305 7.10 -16.71 -4.08
N GLN A 306 7.27 -17.17 -5.32
CA GLN A 306 8.29 -18.14 -5.70
C GLN A 306 9.68 -17.51 -5.88
N HIS A 307 9.77 -16.18 -5.85
CA HIS A 307 10.96 -15.42 -6.19
C HIS A 307 11.46 -14.50 -5.07
N VAL A 308 10.79 -14.49 -3.92
CA VAL A 308 11.16 -13.66 -2.75
C VAL A 308 11.54 -14.56 -1.56
N ASP A 309 12.34 -14.01 -0.64
CA ASP A 309 12.79 -14.70 0.57
C ASP A 309 11.94 -14.32 1.81
N ALA A 310 11.32 -13.13 1.79
CA ALA A 310 10.44 -12.64 2.85
C ALA A 310 9.31 -11.76 2.30
N VAL A 311 8.38 -11.38 3.17
CA VAL A 311 7.26 -10.50 2.85
C VAL A 311 7.22 -9.33 3.83
N GLU A 312 7.04 -8.11 3.35
CA GLU A 312 6.75 -6.97 4.21
C GLU A 312 5.30 -7.07 4.72
N VAL A 313 5.16 -7.35 6.02
CA VAL A 313 3.87 -7.60 6.66
C VAL A 313 3.38 -6.42 7.50
N LEU A 314 4.27 -5.48 7.81
CA LEU A 314 3.96 -4.21 8.47
C LEU A 314 4.56 -3.05 7.65
N ASN A 315 3.70 -2.31 6.95
CA ASN A 315 4.06 -1.12 6.19
C ASN A 315 3.14 0.05 6.59
N SER A 316 3.68 1.28 6.75
CA SER A 316 2.88 2.42 7.26
C SER A 316 2.01 3.10 6.20
N LYS A 317 2.28 2.85 4.92
CA LYS A 317 1.56 3.40 3.77
C LYS A 317 0.41 2.51 3.30
N VAL A 318 0.09 1.45 4.04
CA VAL A 318 -1.04 0.56 3.76
C VAL A 318 -1.95 0.46 4.98
N SER A 319 -3.18 0.04 4.76
CA SER A 319 -4.16 -0.13 5.85
C SER A 319 -3.85 -1.34 6.73
N ASP A 320 -4.36 -1.34 7.97
CA ASP A 320 -4.24 -2.50 8.87
C ASP A 320 -4.83 -3.79 8.27
N LYS A 321 -5.85 -3.65 7.40
CA LYS A 321 -6.43 -4.79 6.68
C LYS A 321 -5.41 -5.39 5.72
N GLU A 322 -4.65 -4.57 5.00
CA GLU A 322 -3.61 -5.00 4.07
C GLU A 322 -2.42 -5.60 4.80
N ASN A 323 -1.99 -5.00 5.92
CA ASN A 323 -0.95 -5.59 6.79
C ASN A 323 -1.38 -6.97 7.35
N ARG A 324 -2.62 -7.10 7.83
CA ARG A 324 -3.17 -8.40 8.29
C ARG A 324 -3.24 -9.42 7.16
N PHE A 325 -3.65 -9.00 5.96
CA PHE A 325 -3.73 -9.89 4.80
C PHE A 325 -2.33 -10.35 4.36
N SER A 326 -1.35 -9.43 4.32
CA SER A 326 0.06 -9.74 4.06
C SER A 326 0.59 -10.76 5.07
N SER A 327 0.28 -10.56 6.36
CA SER A 327 0.64 -11.49 7.43
C SER A 327 0.04 -12.89 7.24
N GLN A 328 -1.24 -12.98 6.86
CA GLN A 328 -1.91 -14.26 6.60
C GLN A 328 -1.29 -15.01 5.41
N VAL A 329 -0.97 -14.30 4.33
CA VAL A 329 -0.33 -14.88 3.14
C VAL A 329 1.08 -15.36 3.46
N ALA A 330 1.88 -14.53 4.14
CA ALA A 330 3.23 -14.91 4.56
C ALA A 330 3.22 -16.16 5.46
N ALA A 331 2.32 -16.19 6.45
CA ALA A 331 2.16 -17.33 7.35
C ALA A 331 1.76 -18.61 6.62
N GLY A 332 0.82 -18.55 5.68
CA GLY A 332 0.40 -19.73 4.91
C GLY A 332 1.45 -20.24 3.91
N LEU A 333 2.36 -19.38 3.46
CA LEU A 333 3.52 -19.77 2.64
C LEU A 333 4.73 -20.22 3.46
N GLY A 334 4.72 -20.02 4.78
CA GLY A 334 5.89 -20.23 5.63
C GLY A 334 7.03 -19.23 5.35
N LEU A 335 6.71 -18.06 4.76
CA LEU A 335 7.67 -17.00 4.51
C LEU A 335 7.81 -16.11 5.77
N PRO A 336 9.02 -15.71 6.14
CA PRO A 336 9.23 -14.77 7.23
C PRO A 336 8.69 -13.38 6.88
N GLY A 337 8.26 -12.64 7.91
CA GLY A 337 7.70 -11.30 7.78
C GLY A 337 8.67 -10.21 8.25
N THR A 338 8.72 -9.09 7.54
CA THR A 338 9.46 -7.87 7.95
C THR A 338 8.54 -6.67 8.11
N GLY A 339 9.04 -5.64 8.79
CA GLY A 339 8.36 -4.37 8.97
C GLY A 339 9.26 -3.19 8.58
N GLY A 340 8.66 -2.18 7.98
CA GLY A 340 9.32 -0.94 7.56
C GLY A 340 8.32 0.22 7.50
N SER A 341 8.80 1.44 7.69
CA SER A 341 7.92 2.60 7.63
C SER A 341 7.48 2.93 6.21
N ASP A 342 8.33 2.66 5.22
CA ASP A 342 8.21 3.25 3.89
C ASP A 342 8.08 4.79 3.96
N ALA A 343 8.94 5.37 4.80
CA ALA A 343 8.93 6.79 5.08
C ALA A 343 9.36 7.61 3.86
N HIS A 344 8.54 8.61 3.53
CA HIS A 344 8.79 9.62 2.50
C HIS A 344 8.82 11.04 3.10
N GLU A 345 8.38 11.16 4.36
CA GLU A 345 8.45 12.35 5.21
C GLU A 345 9.17 11.99 6.52
N VAL A 346 9.84 12.97 7.15
CA VAL A 346 10.67 12.72 8.35
C VAL A 346 9.84 12.12 9.50
N GLU A 347 8.60 12.57 9.69
CA GLU A 347 7.74 12.11 10.79
C GLU A 347 7.18 10.70 10.61
N GLU A 348 7.48 10.03 9.49
CA GLU A 348 7.00 8.67 9.20
C GLU A 348 8.00 7.59 9.60
N VAL A 349 9.28 7.92 9.72
CA VAL A 349 10.35 6.94 10.00
C VAL A 349 10.07 6.12 11.25
N GLY A 350 10.26 4.82 11.22
CA GLY A 350 10.08 3.96 12.39
C GLY A 350 8.65 3.82 12.91
N VAL A 351 7.59 4.10 12.13
CA VAL A 351 6.23 3.64 12.49
C VAL A 351 6.23 2.11 12.64
N TYR A 352 6.78 1.42 11.65
CA TYR A 352 7.14 0.00 11.74
C TYR A 352 8.65 -0.16 11.56
N ALA A 353 9.18 -1.24 12.13
CA ALA A 353 10.57 -1.62 12.01
C ALA A 353 10.69 -3.15 12.06
N THR A 354 11.91 -3.66 11.87
CA THR A 354 12.23 -5.06 12.07
C THR A 354 13.22 -5.18 13.24
N ARG A 355 12.88 -6.01 14.22
CA ARG A 355 13.72 -6.29 15.39
C ARG A 355 14.59 -7.51 15.11
N PHE A 356 15.90 -7.36 15.28
CA PHE A 356 16.89 -8.41 15.09
C PHE A 356 17.49 -8.82 16.44
N SER A 357 17.66 -10.13 16.64
CA SER A 357 18.38 -10.65 17.82
C SER A 357 19.90 -10.56 17.66
N ASP A 358 20.38 -10.56 16.42
CA ASP A 358 21.80 -10.47 16.08
C ASP A 358 22.31 -9.03 16.16
N THR A 359 23.61 -8.87 16.40
CA THR A 359 24.29 -7.58 16.24
C THR A 359 24.53 -7.33 14.76
N ILE A 360 24.12 -6.15 14.27
CA ILE A 360 24.26 -5.74 12.87
C ILE A 360 25.00 -4.41 12.82
N THR A 361 26.11 -4.38 12.09
CA THR A 361 26.97 -3.21 11.91
C THR A 361 27.19 -2.85 10.44
N ASN A 362 26.84 -3.76 9.52
CA ASN A 362 27.02 -3.62 8.08
C ASN A 362 26.00 -4.45 7.29
N GLU A 363 25.99 -4.27 5.97
CA GLU A 363 25.08 -4.93 5.03
C GLU A 363 25.23 -6.46 4.97
N GLU A 364 26.45 -6.98 5.11
CA GLU A 364 26.71 -8.42 5.07
C GLU A 364 26.08 -9.10 6.28
N GLU A 365 26.24 -8.50 7.46
CA GLU A 365 25.60 -8.94 8.70
C GLU A 365 24.07 -8.82 8.63
N LEU A 366 23.53 -7.76 8.02
CA LEU A 366 22.09 -7.63 7.79
C LEU A 366 21.57 -8.79 6.91
N VAL A 367 22.23 -9.06 5.79
CA VAL A 367 21.85 -10.17 4.90
C VAL A 367 21.99 -11.53 5.61
N GLY A 368 23.03 -11.69 6.42
CA GLY A 368 23.22 -12.87 7.27
C GLY A 368 22.07 -13.08 8.24
N ALA A 369 21.66 -12.03 8.97
CA ALA A 369 20.55 -12.06 9.91
C ALA A 369 19.19 -12.32 9.22
N LEU A 370 18.96 -11.69 8.04
CA LEU A 370 17.78 -11.92 7.22
C LEU A 370 17.66 -13.37 6.72
N LYS A 371 18.80 -14.00 6.36
CA LYS A 371 18.83 -15.42 5.99
C LYS A 371 18.74 -16.35 7.20
N GLY A 372 19.25 -15.92 8.35
CA GLY A 372 19.20 -16.67 9.60
C GLY A 372 17.80 -16.74 10.22
N GLY A 373 16.91 -15.82 9.85
CA GLY A 373 15.50 -15.84 10.29
C GLY A 373 15.27 -15.36 11.72
N SER A 374 16.31 -14.85 12.41
CA SER A 374 16.22 -14.39 13.80
C SER A 374 15.81 -12.92 13.88
N TYR A 375 14.62 -12.62 13.35
CA TYR A 375 14.02 -11.28 13.38
C TYR A 375 12.49 -11.34 13.46
N SER A 376 11.88 -10.22 13.82
CA SER A 376 10.43 -10.07 13.86
C SER A 376 10.00 -8.66 13.46
N PRO A 377 8.87 -8.52 12.74
CA PRO A 377 8.30 -7.21 12.43
C PRO A 377 7.69 -6.62 13.70
N ILE A 378 7.90 -5.33 13.95
CA ILE A 378 7.40 -4.63 15.14
C ILE A 378 6.70 -3.32 14.80
N THR A 379 5.67 -2.98 15.57
CA THR A 379 5.19 -1.59 15.67
C THR A 379 6.14 -0.86 16.61
N PHE A 380 6.90 0.09 16.09
CA PHE A 380 7.94 0.76 16.86
C PHE A 380 7.44 2.08 17.46
N ARG A 381 6.63 2.85 16.71
CA ARG A 381 5.87 3.98 17.26
C ARG A 381 4.48 4.08 16.65
N LYS A 382 3.57 4.75 17.36
CA LYS A 382 2.24 5.08 16.82
C LYS A 382 2.36 6.01 15.63
N GLY A 383 1.66 5.65 14.54
CA GLY A 383 1.53 6.48 13.34
C GLY A 383 0.67 7.73 13.57
N ARG A 384 0.68 8.65 12.61
CA ARG A 384 -0.07 9.93 12.67
C ARG A 384 -1.59 9.72 12.80
N SER A 385 -2.11 8.58 12.30
CA SER A 385 -3.52 8.20 12.36
C SER A 385 -4.00 7.68 13.72
N GLU A 386 -3.11 7.46 14.68
CA GLU A 386 -3.44 6.90 16.00
C GLU A 386 -3.26 7.90 17.15
N LYS A 387 -3.03 9.18 16.83
CA LYS A 387 -3.05 10.30 17.78
C LYS A 387 -4.44 10.92 17.85
N GLU A 388 -5.44 10.14 18.26
CA GLU A 388 -6.73 10.67 18.76
C GLU A 388 -7.11 9.99 20.07
#